data_AF-M6WR63-F1
#
_entry.id   AF-M6WR63-F1
#
_cell.length_a   1.000
_cell.length_b   1.000
_cell.length_c   1.000
_cell.angle_alpha   90.00
_cell.angle_beta   90.00
_cell.angle_gamma   90.00
#
_symmetry.space_group_name_H-M   'P 1'
#
loop_
_entity.id
_entity.type
_entity.pdbx_description
1 polymer ?
#
loop_
_entity_poly.entity_id
_entity_poly.type
_entity_poly.pdbx_seq_one_letter_code
_entity_poly.pdbx_strand_id
1 'polypeptide(L)'
;MSSLSQIWTLKSKAGISEENFRNLVESVSGKRSTKNLSKIHLEKIATAIYKLHPELKKNTANRTPNKYRSIPKNASNLTSILTPDQNELIKNLVTALNLSSEYKNLSFDSLPLNMFKRTLEKLSRHEAQSITEALKQMLIRVNQNTFDQLVKREISRTESVLRIMRLILVKGTGV
;
A
#
# COMPACT_ATOMS: atom_id res chain seq x y z
N MET A 1 5.64 -1.75 33.82
CA MET A 1 4.33 -1.99 34.45
C MET A 1 3.76 -3.28 33.91
N SER A 2 3.51 -4.25 34.80
CA SER A 2 3.03 -5.59 34.43
C SER A 2 1.51 -5.64 34.31
N SER A 3 0.96 -6.01 33.15
CA SER A 3 -0.49 -6.20 32.93
C SER A 3 -0.91 -7.66 33.12
N LEU A 4 -2.20 -7.91 33.35
CA LEU A 4 -2.74 -9.28 33.44
C LEU A 4 -2.43 -10.09 32.18
N SER A 5 -2.57 -9.49 30.99
CA SER A 5 -2.22 -10.12 29.71
C SER A 5 -0.73 -10.49 29.62
N GLN A 6 0.15 -9.65 30.16
CA GLN A 6 1.59 -9.95 30.21
C GLN A 6 1.87 -11.15 31.11
N ILE A 7 1.19 -11.29 32.24
CA ILE A 7 1.37 -12.46 33.13
C ILE A 7 0.92 -13.75 32.45
N TRP A 8 -0.24 -13.75 31.77
CA TRP A 8 -0.67 -14.93 31.00
C TRP A 8 0.33 -15.30 29.90
N THR A 9 0.90 -14.28 29.25
CA THR A 9 1.96 -14.49 28.25
C THR A 9 3.22 -15.08 28.90
N LEU A 10 3.60 -14.60 30.08
CA LEU A 10 4.74 -15.11 30.83
C LEU A 10 4.51 -16.56 31.29
N LYS A 11 3.32 -16.90 31.82
CA LYS A 11 2.92 -18.27 32.16
C LYS A 11 3.12 -19.19 30.95
N SER A 12 2.56 -18.82 29.81
CA SER A 12 2.63 -19.62 28.58
C SER A 12 4.08 -19.81 28.11
N LYS A 13 4.90 -18.76 28.14
CA LYS A 13 6.31 -18.83 27.72
C LYS A 13 7.20 -19.60 28.69
N ALA A 14 6.88 -19.55 29.98
CA ALA A 14 7.58 -20.29 31.02
C ALA A 14 7.17 -21.78 31.06
N GLY A 15 6.15 -22.19 30.31
CA GLY A 15 5.64 -23.57 30.36
C GLY A 15 5.02 -23.94 31.72
N ILE A 16 4.60 -22.96 32.52
CA ILE A 16 4.04 -23.22 33.85
C ILE A 16 2.63 -23.78 33.71
N SER A 17 2.40 -24.95 34.30
CA SER A 17 1.08 -25.59 34.35
C SER A 17 0.04 -24.67 35.00
N GLU A 18 -1.24 -24.86 34.69
CA GLU A 18 -2.28 -24.00 35.24
C GLU A 18 -2.37 -24.07 36.77
N GLU A 19 -2.19 -25.26 37.34
CA GLU A 19 -2.23 -25.48 38.79
C GLU A 19 -1.07 -24.77 39.49
N ASN A 20 0.15 -24.92 38.98
CA ASN A 20 1.33 -24.25 39.55
C ASN A 20 1.22 -22.73 39.43
N PHE A 21 0.63 -22.24 38.34
CA PHE A 21 0.36 -20.83 38.16
C PHE A 21 -0.70 -20.31 39.15
N ARG A 22 -1.77 -21.07 39.42
CA ARG A 22 -2.78 -20.72 40.43
C ARG A 22 -2.20 -20.71 41.84
N ASN A 23 -1.34 -21.66 42.18
CA ASN A 23 -0.62 -21.70 43.45
C ASN A 23 0.31 -20.50 43.62
N LEU A 24 1.03 -20.11 42.56
CA LEU A 24 1.84 -18.89 42.55
C LEU A 24 0.98 -17.64 42.79
N VAL A 25 -0.16 -17.53 42.11
CA VAL A 25 -1.10 -16.40 42.28
C VAL A 25 -1.68 -16.37 43.70
N GLU A 26 -2.03 -17.53 44.25
CA GLU A 26 -2.55 -17.69 45.61
C GLU A 26 -1.50 -17.29 46.65
N SER A 27 -0.24 -17.68 46.49
CA SER A 27 0.85 -17.29 47.39
C SER A 27 1.13 -15.78 47.42
N VAL A 28 0.86 -15.08 46.33
CA VAL A 28 1.15 -13.63 46.21
C VAL A 28 -0.06 -12.77 46.59
N SER A 29 -1.27 -13.24 46.29
CA SER A 29 -2.50 -12.45 46.44
C SER A 29 -3.48 -12.96 47.50
N GLY A 30 -3.23 -14.15 48.07
CA GLY A 30 -4.14 -14.86 48.97
C GLY A 30 -5.41 -15.37 48.29
N LYS A 31 -5.51 -15.28 46.95
CA LYS A 31 -6.69 -15.66 46.18
C LYS A 31 -6.27 -16.53 45.00
N ARG A 32 -7.05 -17.56 44.69
CA ARG A 32 -6.86 -18.40 43.48
C ARG A 32 -7.25 -17.72 42.17
N SER A 33 -7.98 -16.61 42.23
CA SER A 33 -8.51 -15.91 41.05
C SER A 33 -7.58 -14.79 40.59
N THR A 34 -7.31 -14.76 39.28
CA THR A 34 -6.51 -13.71 38.63
C THR A 34 -7.32 -12.49 38.20
N LYS A 35 -8.65 -12.50 38.37
CA LYS A 35 -9.55 -11.47 37.80
C LYS A 35 -9.34 -10.08 38.43
N ASN A 36 -9.15 -10.01 39.74
CA ASN A 36 -9.07 -8.75 40.50
C ASN A 36 -7.73 -8.59 41.23
N LEU A 37 -6.63 -8.76 40.50
CA LEU A 37 -5.28 -8.57 41.06
C LEU A 37 -4.89 -7.09 41.03
N SER A 38 -4.36 -6.60 42.16
CA SER A 38 -3.78 -5.25 42.23
C SER A 38 -2.49 -5.18 41.39
N LYS A 39 -2.12 -3.97 40.95
CA LYS A 39 -0.88 -3.76 40.19
C LYS A 39 0.36 -4.29 40.90
N ILE A 40 0.40 -4.16 42.23
CA ILE A 40 1.49 -4.65 43.08
C ILE A 40 1.55 -6.19 43.04
N HIS A 41 0.41 -6.88 43.09
CA HIS A 41 0.37 -8.33 42.97
C HIS A 41 0.83 -8.79 41.58
N LEU A 42 0.42 -8.10 40.52
CA LEU A 42 0.82 -8.40 39.15
C LEU A 42 2.35 -8.29 38.96
N GLU A 43 2.97 -7.28 39.56
CA GLU A 43 4.43 -7.09 39.51
C GLU A 43 5.18 -8.15 40.33
N LYS A 44 4.67 -8.50 41.52
CA LYS A 44 5.24 -9.59 42.33
C LYS A 44 5.17 -10.95 41.61
N ILE A 45 4.07 -11.25 40.94
CA ILE A 45 3.94 -12.47 40.13
C ILE A 45 4.93 -12.46 38.96
N ALA A 46 5.02 -11.36 38.21
CA ALA A 46 5.95 -11.25 37.09
C ALA A 46 7.41 -11.40 37.54
N THR A 47 7.78 -10.78 38.66
CA THR A 47 9.15 -10.90 39.22
C THR A 47 9.44 -12.31 39.71
N ALA A 48 8.48 -13.01 40.31
CA ALA A 48 8.64 -14.43 40.66
C ALA A 48 8.87 -15.29 39.42
N ILE A 49 8.10 -15.08 38.34
CA ILE A 49 8.29 -15.81 37.08
C ILE A 49 9.67 -15.50 36.48
N TYR A 50 10.11 -14.24 36.47
CA TYR A 50 11.45 -13.89 35.97
C TYR A 50 12.60 -14.42 36.83
N LYS A 51 12.40 -14.63 38.14
CA LYS A 51 13.39 -15.29 39.00
C LYS A 51 13.54 -16.77 38.65
N LEU A 52 12.42 -17.44 38.35
CA LEU A 52 12.41 -18.85 37.96
C LEU A 52 12.89 -19.05 36.50
N HIS A 53 12.56 -18.10 35.63
CA HIS A 53 12.83 -18.13 34.19
C HIS A 53 13.55 -16.85 33.74
N PRO A 54 14.83 -16.67 34.12
CA PRO A 54 15.62 -15.48 33.76
C PRO A 54 15.73 -15.26 32.25
N GLU A 55 15.66 -16.32 31.44
CA GLU A 55 15.63 -16.29 29.97
C GLU A 55 14.45 -15.50 29.39
N LEU A 56 13.35 -15.36 30.14
CA LEU A 56 12.19 -14.57 29.73
C LEU A 56 12.40 -13.07 29.90
N LYS A 57 13.40 -12.66 30.69
CA LYS A 57 13.79 -11.26 30.88
C LYS A 57 14.56 -10.77 29.64
N LYS A 58 13.85 -10.64 28.51
CA LYS A 58 14.45 -10.16 27.26
C LYS A 58 14.97 -8.72 27.41
N ASN A 59 16.26 -8.51 27.13
CA ASN A 59 16.83 -7.19 26.91
C ASN A 59 16.09 -6.49 25.76
N THR A 60 15.40 -5.39 26.08
CA THR A 60 14.63 -4.57 25.12
C THR A 60 15.50 -3.83 24.11
N ALA A 61 16.82 -3.87 24.22
CA ALA A 61 17.76 -3.18 23.34
C ALA A 61 17.69 -3.63 21.87
N ASN A 62 17.37 -4.91 21.60
CA ASN A 62 17.42 -5.47 20.24
C ASN A 62 16.03 -5.65 19.61
N ARG A 63 15.03 -4.86 20.03
CA ARG A 63 13.64 -5.04 19.62
C ARG A 63 13.28 -4.28 18.35
N THR A 64 14.15 -4.30 17.34
CA THR A 64 13.78 -4.20 15.92
C THR A 64 15.03 -4.51 15.08
N PRO A 65 15.02 -5.51 14.19
CA PRO A 65 16.04 -5.56 13.14
C PRO A 65 15.81 -4.30 12.30
N ASN A 66 16.77 -3.37 12.31
CA ASN A 66 16.85 -2.16 11.47
C ASN A 66 15.53 -1.82 10.76
N LYS A 67 14.57 -1.23 11.48
CA LYS A 67 13.43 -0.61 10.80
C LYS A 67 14.06 0.48 9.94
N TYR A 68 14.08 0.29 8.61
CA TYR A 68 14.58 1.30 7.68
C TYR A 68 14.00 2.65 8.12
N ARG A 69 14.86 3.67 8.23
CA ARG A 69 14.40 5.01 8.59
C ARG A 69 13.25 5.35 7.66
N SER A 70 12.08 5.63 8.22
CA SER A 70 10.94 6.12 7.45
C SER A 70 11.43 7.31 6.64
N ILE A 71 11.33 7.21 5.31
CA ILE A 71 11.71 8.31 4.42
C ILE A 71 10.80 9.48 4.83
N PRO A 72 11.37 10.62 5.28
CA PRO A 72 10.56 11.74 5.70
C PRO A 72 9.73 12.21 4.50
N LYS A 73 8.43 12.44 4.71
CA LYS A 73 7.49 12.93 3.67
C LYS A 73 7.99 14.22 2.99
N ASN A 74 8.90 14.92 3.64
CA ASN A 74 9.51 16.18 3.20
C ASN A 74 10.96 16.00 2.72
N ALA A 75 11.39 14.79 2.32
CA ALA A 75 12.61 14.62 1.54
C ALA A 75 12.40 15.31 0.18
N SER A 76 12.63 16.62 0.15
CA SER A 76 12.36 17.60 -0.89
C SER A 76 13.01 17.32 -2.25
N ASN A 77 13.71 16.18 -2.39
CA ASN A 77 14.42 15.77 -3.60
C ASN A 77 13.88 14.47 -4.20
N LEU A 78 12.79 13.90 -3.67
CA LEU A 78 12.05 12.88 -4.40
C LEU A 78 11.24 13.57 -5.49
N THR A 79 11.90 13.93 -6.59
CA THR A 79 11.21 14.15 -7.85
C THR A 79 10.50 12.84 -8.15
N SER A 80 9.18 12.83 -8.00
CA SER A 80 8.36 11.71 -8.43
C SER A 80 8.45 11.72 -9.96
N ILE A 81 9.38 10.95 -10.52
CA ILE A 81 9.58 10.92 -11.97
C ILE A 81 8.51 10.00 -12.57
N LEU A 82 8.01 10.39 -13.75
CA LEU A 82 7.21 9.58 -14.65
C LEU A 82 7.83 8.19 -14.80
N THR A 83 7.04 7.13 -14.59
CA THR A 83 7.54 5.76 -14.82
C THR A 83 7.66 5.48 -16.33
N PRO A 84 8.61 4.63 -16.76
CA PRO A 84 8.75 4.26 -18.17
C PRO A 84 7.44 3.76 -18.78
N ASP A 85 6.70 2.91 -18.05
CA ASP A 85 5.42 2.36 -18.49
C ASP A 85 4.35 3.45 -18.68
N GLN A 86 4.30 4.45 -17.79
CA GLN A 86 3.38 5.59 -17.95
C GLN A 86 3.76 6.43 -19.17
N ASN A 87 5.05 6.63 -19.42
CA ASN A 87 5.52 7.36 -20.60
C ASN A 87 5.11 6.64 -21.89
N GLU A 88 5.33 5.32 -21.95
CA GLU A 88 4.96 4.51 -23.11
C GLU A 88 3.44 4.51 -23.33
N LEU A 89 2.65 4.35 -22.26
CA LEU A 89 1.19 4.39 -22.36
C LEU A 89 0.66 5.73 -22.87
N ILE A 90 1.19 6.84 -22.36
CA ILE A 90 0.83 8.20 -22.81
C ILE A 90 1.19 8.36 -24.29
N LYS A 91 2.37 7.88 -24.71
CA LYS A 91 2.77 7.91 -26.12
C LYS A 91 1.81 7.12 -27.00
N ASN A 92 1.49 5.89 -26.61
CA ASN A 92 0.57 5.04 -27.36
C ASN A 92 -0.84 5.63 -27.46
N LEU A 93 -1.33 6.27 -26.41
CA LEU A 93 -2.64 6.95 -26.41
C LEU A 93 -2.64 8.17 -27.35
N VAL A 94 -1.61 9.01 -27.32
CA VAL A 94 -1.48 10.17 -28.22
C VAL A 94 -1.38 9.70 -29.67
N THR A 95 -0.57 8.67 -29.96
CA THR A 95 -0.48 8.10 -31.30
C THR A 95 -1.82 7.52 -31.77
N ALA A 96 -2.51 6.76 -30.91
CA ALA A 96 -3.83 6.22 -31.26
C ALA A 96 -4.84 7.34 -31.53
N LEU A 97 -4.86 8.40 -30.73
CA LEU A 97 -5.73 9.57 -30.96
C LEU A 97 -5.42 10.26 -32.28
N ASN A 98 -4.14 10.47 -32.60
CA ASN A 98 -3.72 11.05 -33.87
C ASN A 98 -4.15 10.19 -35.08
N LEU A 99 -4.17 8.86 -34.93
CA LEU A 99 -4.60 7.92 -35.97
C LEU A 99 -6.13 7.79 -36.08
N SER A 100 -6.87 7.90 -34.98
CA SER A 100 -8.31 7.59 -34.94
C SER A 100 -9.23 8.79 -35.11
N SER A 101 -8.74 10.01 -35.21
CA SER A 101 -9.59 11.20 -35.03
C SER A 101 -9.22 12.43 -35.87
N GLU A 102 -10.05 13.47 -35.72
CA GLU A 102 -9.81 14.85 -36.17
C GLU A 102 -8.72 15.58 -35.37
N TYR A 103 -8.21 15.02 -34.27
CA TYR A 103 -7.12 15.59 -33.46
C TYR A 103 -5.75 15.48 -34.14
N LYS A 104 -5.68 15.69 -35.46
CA LYS A 104 -4.44 15.67 -36.23
C LYS A 104 -3.44 16.62 -35.57
N ASN A 105 -2.26 16.08 -35.24
CA ASN A 105 -1.10 16.80 -34.69
C ASN A 105 -1.11 17.02 -33.17
N LEU A 106 -1.75 16.14 -32.39
CA LEU A 106 -1.58 16.15 -30.94
C LEU A 106 -0.14 15.73 -30.58
N SER A 107 0.58 16.62 -29.91
CA SER A 107 1.95 16.38 -29.45
C SER A 107 1.95 15.78 -28.04
N PHE A 108 2.96 14.99 -27.70
CA PHE A 108 3.13 14.43 -26.36
C PHE A 108 3.25 15.50 -25.27
N ASP A 109 3.77 16.68 -25.61
CA ASP A 109 3.96 17.79 -24.65
C ASP A 109 2.84 18.83 -24.66
N SER A 110 1.97 18.86 -25.67
CA SER A 110 0.93 19.91 -25.76
C SER A 110 -0.05 19.83 -24.60
N LEU A 111 -0.49 18.62 -24.24
CA LEU A 111 -1.45 18.39 -23.17
C LEU A 111 -0.83 18.62 -21.76
N PRO A 112 0.38 18.09 -21.45
CA PRO A 112 1.14 18.47 -20.25
C PRO A 112 1.34 19.97 -20.07
N LEU A 113 1.76 20.67 -21.12
CA LEU A 113 2.04 22.11 -21.06
C LEU A 113 0.78 22.91 -20.78
N ASN A 114 -0.35 22.54 -21.41
CA ASN A 114 -1.61 23.22 -21.19
C ASN A 114 -2.18 23.00 -19.78
N MET A 115 -2.07 21.78 -19.23
CA MET A 115 -2.64 21.45 -17.93
C MET A 115 -1.77 21.89 -16.74
N PHE A 116 -0.45 21.72 -16.86
CA PHE A 116 0.48 21.86 -15.73
C PHE A 116 1.61 22.86 -15.98
N LYS A 117 1.67 23.48 -17.17
CA LYS A 117 2.77 24.38 -17.60
C LYS A 117 4.15 23.73 -17.50
N ARG A 118 4.22 22.40 -17.67
CA ARG A 118 5.43 21.57 -17.57
C ARG A 118 5.44 20.55 -18.69
N THR A 119 6.63 20.14 -19.12
CA THR A 119 6.83 19.04 -20.07
C THR A 119 6.52 17.70 -19.42
N LEU A 120 6.19 16.68 -20.23
CA LEU A 120 5.80 15.35 -19.76
C LEU A 120 6.83 14.73 -18.80
N GLU A 121 8.12 14.88 -19.12
CA GLU A 121 9.24 14.33 -18.34
C GLU A 121 9.37 14.93 -16.94
N LYS A 122 8.84 16.14 -16.73
CA LYS A 122 8.90 16.87 -15.46
C LYS A 122 7.67 16.65 -14.59
N LEU A 123 6.73 15.82 -15.02
CA LEU A 123 5.51 15.55 -14.28
C LEU A 123 5.71 14.52 -13.18
N SER A 124 4.98 14.73 -12.09
CA SER A 124 4.77 13.72 -11.07
C SER A 124 3.91 12.57 -11.57
N ARG A 125 4.04 11.40 -10.93
CA ARG A 125 3.19 10.22 -11.25
C ARG A 125 1.69 10.51 -11.20
N HIS A 126 1.26 11.38 -10.28
CA HIS A 126 -0.15 11.76 -10.17
C HIS A 126 -0.58 12.68 -11.30
N GLU A 127 0.24 13.66 -11.67
CA GLU A 127 -0.03 14.54 -12.82
C GLU A 127 -0.05 13.73 -14.13
N ALA A 128 0.88 12.79 -14.30
CA ALA A 128 0.90 11.87 -15.44
C ALA A 128 -0.33 10.96 -15.50
N GLN A 129 -0.84 10.51 -14.34
CA GLN A 129 -2.08 9.75 -14.28
C GLN A 129 -3.28 10.60 -14.72
N SER A 130 -3.34 11.87 -14.32
CA SER A 130 -4.39 12.80 -14.76
C SER A 130 -4.38 12.99 -16.27
N ILE A 131 -3.20 13.11 -16.88
CA ILE A 131 -3.03 13.15 -18.35
C ILE A 131 -3.52 11.86 -19.00
N THR A 132 -3.12 10.72 -18.44
CA THR A 132 -3.52 9.40 -18.94
C THR A 132 -5.04 9.27 -18.95
N GLU A 133 -5.73 9.64 -17.87
CA GLU A 133 -7.19 9.58 -17.82
C GLU A 133 -7.87 10.56 -18.79
N ALA A 134 -7.32 11.77 -18.97
CA ALA A 134 -7.83 12.71 -19.96
C ALA A 134 -7.74 12.13 -21.39
N LEU A 135 -6.59 11.55 -21.75
CA LEU A 135 -6.39 10.91 -23.06
C LEU A 135 -7.30 9.70 -23.26
N LYS A 136 -7.50 8.87 -22.23
CA LYS A 136 -8.47 7.76 -22.29
C LYS A 136 -9.89 8.25 -22.56
N GLN A 137 -10.32 9.32 -21.90
CA GLN A 137 -11.65 9.91 -22.12
C GLN A 137 -11.80 10.46 -23.54
N MET A 138 -10.77 11.13 -24.06
CA MET A 138 -10.74 11.57 -25.46
C MET A 138 -10.90 10.38 -26.41
N LEU A 139 -10.17 9.29 -26.17
CA LEU A 139 -10.20 8.10 -27.02
C LEU A 139 -11.58 7.42 -27.01
N ILE A 140 -12.23 7.38 -25.83
CA ILE A 140 -13.60 6.89 -25.69
C ILE A 140 -14.57 7.75 -26.52
N ARG A 141 -14.51 9.08 -26.38
CA ARG A 141 -15.43 9.99 -27.10
C ARG A 141 -15.35 9.82 -28.61
N VAL A 142 -14.14 9.69 -29.14
CA VAL A 142 -13.92 9.46 -30.58
C VAL A 142 -14.46 8.10 -31.02
N ASN A 143 -14.36 7.08 -30.16
CA ASN A 143 -14.71 5.70 -30.48
C ASN A 143 -15.93 5.20 -29.70
N GLN A 144 -16.89 6.08 -29.43
CA GLN A 144 -17.98 5.84 -28.48
C GLN A 144 -18.80 4.59 -28.84
N ASN A 145 -19.16 4.43 -30.11
CA ASN A 145 -19.93 3.28 -30.58
C ASN A 145 -19.21 1.95 -30.34
N THR A 146 -17.91 1.89 -30.65
CA THR A 146 -17.08 0.70 -30.43
C THR A 146 -16.90 0.42 -28.94
N PHE A 147 -16.73 1.47 -28.14
CA PHE A 147 -16.61 1.36 -26.69
C PHE A 147 -17.88 0.79 -26.06
N ASP A 148 -19.05 1.31 -26.43
CA ASP A 148 -20.33 0.86 -25.91
C ASP A 148 -20.62 -0.61 -26.26
N GLN A 149 -20.21 -1.07 -27.45
CA GLN A 149 -20.30 -2.48 -27.83
C GLN A 149 -19.40 -3.38 -26.97
N LEU A 150 -18.19 -2.93 -26.62
CA LEU A 150 -17.28 -3.70 -25.77
C LEU A 150 -17.79 -3.77 -24.32
N VAL A 151 -18.30 -2.66 -23.79
CA VAL A 151 -18.89 -2.61 -22.44
C VAL A 151 -20.14 -3.49 -22.36
N LYS A 152 -20.98 -3.52 -23.40
CA LYS A 152 -22.14 -4.44 -23.48
C LYS A 152 -21.75 -5.92 -23.48
N ARG A 153 -20.50 -6.26 -23.82
CA ARG A 153 -19.95 -7.62 -23.74
C ARG A 153 -19.29 -7.90 -22.38
N GLU A 154 -19.63 -7.12 -21.36
CA GLU A 154 -19.11 -7.23 -19.98
C GLU A 154 -17.59 -7.05 -19.86
N ILE A 155 -16.96 -6.39 -20.84
CA ILE A 155 -15.53 -6.07 -20.78
C ILE A 155 -15.33 -4.85 -19.88
N SER A 156 -14.32 -4.88 -19.00
CA SER A 156 -14.01 -3.75 -18.12
C SER A 156 -13.73 -2.48 -18.92
N ARG A 157 -14.01 -1.31 -18.32
CA ARG A 157 -13.73 0.00 -18.95
C ARG A 157 -12.28 0.11 -19.41
N THR A 158 -11.34 -0.26 -18.54
CA THR A 158 -9.90 -0.20 -18.85
C THR A 158 -9.53 -1.10 -20.01
N GLU A 159 -10.00 -2.35 -20.00
CA GLU A 159 -9.71 -3.31 -21.06
C GLU A 159 -10.34 -2.90 -22.39
N SER A 160 -11.53 -2.31 -22.36
CA SER A 160 -12.21 -1.78 -23.54
C SER A 160 -11.40 -0.66 -24.19
N VAL A 161 -10.86 0.27 -23.39
CA VAL A 161 -9.98 1.34 -23.88
C VAL A 161 -8.69 0.78 -24.47
N LEU A 162 -8.05 -0.18 -23.79
CA LEU A 162 -6.82 -0.80 -24.28
C LEU A 162 -7.04 -1.58 -25.58
N ARG A 163 -8.17 -2.29 -25.72
CA ARG A 163 -8.54 -2.97 -26.97
C ARG A 163 -8.75 -1.99 -28.11
N ILE A 164 -9.47 -0.90 -27.89
CA ILE A 164 -9.66 0.15 -28.90
C ILE A 164 -8.31 0.74 -29.32
N MET A 165 -7.47 1.11 -28.35
CA MET A 165 -6.13 1.64 -28.59
C MET A 165 -5.30 0.65 -29.43
N ARG A 166 -5.24 -0.63 -29.05
CA ARG A 166 -4.51 -1.66 -29.81
C ARG A 166 -5.05 -1.84 -31.22
N LEU A 167 -6.37 -1.89 -31.40
CA LEU A 167 -6.99 -2.02 -32.71
C LEU A 167 -6.62 -0.85 -33.64
N ILE A 168 -6.60 0.36 -33.11
CA ILE A 168 -6.20 1.56 -33.87
C ILE A 168 -4.72 1.51 -34.22
N LEU A 169 -3.86 1.21 -33.24
CA LEU A 169 -2.41 1.16 -33.45
C LEU A 169 -2.05 0.10 -34.49
N VAL A 170 -2.60 -1.11 -34.40
CA VAL A 170 -2.37 -2.18 -35.39
C VAL A 170 -2.80 -1.76 -36.78
N LYS A 171 -4.00 -1.15 -36.92
CA LYS A 171 -4.49 -0.66 -38.21
C LYS A 171 -3.64 0.48 -38.78
N GLY A 172 -3.11 1.36 -37.93
CA GLY A 172 -2.30 2.50 -38.34
C GLY A 172 -0.85 2.16 -38.67
N THR A 173 -0.31 1.06 -38.14
CA THR A 173 1.07 0.62 -38.41
C THR A 173 1.21 -0.33 -39.61
N GLY A 174 0.10 -0.69 -40.26
CA GLY A 174 0.12 -1.44 -41.53
C GLY A 174 0.64 -2.87 -41.44
N VAL A 175 0.43 -3.55 -40.30
CA VAL A 175 0.71 -4.99 -40.13
C VAL A 175 -0.53 -5.81 -40.47
#